data_AF-A0A1G0LAA4-F1
#
_entry.id   AF-A0A1G0LAA4-F1
#
_cell.length_a   1.000
_cell.length_b   1.000
_cell.length_c   1.000
_cell.angle_alpha   90.00
_cell.angle_beta   90.00
_cell.angle_gamma   90.00
#
_symmetry.space_group_name_H-M   'P 1'
#
loop_
_entity.id
_entity.type
_entity.pdbx_description
1 polymer ?
#
loop_
_entity_poly.entity_id
_entity_poly.type
_entity_poly.pdbx_seq_one_letter_code
_entity_poly.pdbx_strand_id
1 'polypeptide(L)'
;MRAEAGAVAEAALAAPLAAVREAAADAAALHPRGSGQWWPDAPPGARILDLSSLDHVPRVDAADLVATVGAGCRLDRLTDALGAHGCWLALDPPGPSSRTLGGALAAGGGGPLAALFGPPRDQVLGLSMIAGNGTLLRVGGRVVKNVAGFDLAKAVIGAHGGFGAIVEVHLRLRARAQADRTAAWTGPREAVAAAGALPAAFEVLHPALAAALGLGPQWALLVRALGTSAAVDEELAAAHDAARALVGATPAAEAWTAWREAVGAWPAVLRIGADPTAWTDACALAADHLGTVAGASVTVPRGTVRVGAPGVTPAALRALREAAARRRWPVTLERADAATRAACGLWGALDPGVERLTRALRQTFDPNGVFAVPLLVA
;
A
#
# COMPACT_ATOMS: atom_id res chain seq x y z
N MET A 1 1.14 -18.03 32.02
CA MET A 1 1.19 -17.34 30.72
C MET A 1 1.66 -18.36 29.69
N ARG A 2 0.74 -19.12 29.08
CA ARG A 2 1.11 -20.17 28.09
C ARG A 2 1.52 -19.47 26.80
N ALA A 3 2.68 -19.81 26.26
CA ALA A 3 3.05 -19.45 24.89
C ALA A 3 1.95 -20.00 23.97
N GLU A 4 1.15 -19.12 23.38
CA GLU A 4 0.08 -19.48 22.47
C GLU A 4 0.68 -19.91 21.13
N ALA A 5 0.32 -21.10 20.66
CA ALA A 5 0.75 -21.61 19.36
C ALA A 5 0.41 -20.59 18.25
N GLY A 6 1.41 -20.23 17.43
CA GLY A 6 1.25 -19.40 16.24
C GLY A 6 1.56 -17.90 16.39
N ALA A 7 2.07 -17.44 17.53
CA ALA A 7 2.75 -16.13 17.61
C ALA A 7 4.21 -16.26 17.10
N VAL A 8 4.82 -15.15 16.64
CA VAL A 8 6.27 -15.10 16.42
C VAL A 8 6.95 -15.62 17.68
N ALA A 9 7.70 -16.71 17.54
CA ALA A 9 8.41 -17.29 18.68
C ALA A 9 9.32 -16.22 19.30
N GLU A 10 9.34 -16.09 20.62
CA GLU A 10 10.19 -15.10 21.30
C GLU A 10 11.66 -15.24 20.89
N ALA A 11 12.11 -16.47 20.62
CA ALA A 11 13.44 -16.77 20.09
C ALA A 11 13.71 -16.09 18.73
N ALA A 12 12.73 -16.00 17.83
CA ALA A 12 12.87 -15.35 16.54
C ALA A 12 12.95 -13.81 16.65
N LEU A 13 12.43 -13.24 17.75
CA LEU A 13 12.53 -11.80 18.02
C LEU A 13 13.84 -11.40 18.71
N ALA A 14 14.60 -12.35 19.26
CA ALA A 14 15.81 -12.07 20.02
C ALA A 14 16.85 -11.25 19.21
N ALA A 15 17.12 -11.66 17.97
CA ALA A 15 18.09 -10.97 17.11
C ALA A 15 17.61 -9.55 16.70
N PRO A 16 16.38 -9.35 16.18
CA PRO A 16 15.88 -8.00 15.90
C PRO A 16 15.84 -7.08 17.13
N LEU A 17 15.44 -7.59 18.30
CA LEU A 17 15.43 -6.82 19.55
C LEU A 17 16.85 -6.39 19.96
N ALA A 18 17.81 -7.31 19.88
CA ALA A 18 19.21 -7.02 20.20
C ALA A 18 19.78 -5.95 19.24
N ALA A 19 19.54 -6.09 17.93
CA ALA A 19 20.01 -5.14 16.94
C ALA A 19 19.49 -3.71 17.18
N VAL A 20 18.22 -3.56 17.56
CA VAL A 20 17.66 -2.23 17.88
C VAL A 20 18.24 -1.67 19.18
N ARG A 21 18.47 -2.50 20.20
CA ARG A 21 19.09 -2.07 21.45
C ARG A 21 20.54 -1.64 21.27
N GLU A 22 21.31 -2.39 20.49
CA GLU A 22 22.69 -2.05 20.12
C GLU A 22 22.71 -0.72 19.36
N ALA A 23 21.87 -0.58 18.33
CA ALA A 23 21.78 0.66 17.57
C ALA A 23 21.37 1.86 18.43
N ALA A 24 20.47 1.68 19.39
CA ALA A 24 20.11 2.71 20.36
C ALA A 24 21.28 3.11 21.28
N ALA A 25 22.11 2.16 21.70
CA ALA A 25 23.29 2.42 22.53
C ALA A 25 24.39 3.15 21.74
N ASP A 26 24.56 2.78 20.47
CA ASP A 26 25.63 3.30 19.60
C ASP A 26 25.22 4.56 18.81
N ALA A 27 24.00 5.06 19.00
CA ALA A 27 23.40 6.11 18.17
C ALA A 27 23.47 5.81 16.67
N ALA A 28 23.32 4.52 16.31
CA ALA A 28 23.40 4.06 14.93
C ALA A 28 22.02 4.04 14.26
N ALA A 29 21.99 4.38 12.98
CA ALA A 29 20.79 4.33 12.16
C ALA A 29 20.47 2.91 11.68
N LEU A 30 19.20 2.51 11.77
CA LEU A 30 18.65 1.29 11.21
C LEU A 30 17.58 1.58 10.15
N HIS A 31 17.56 0.76 9.11
CA HIS A 31 16.51 0.72 8.10
C HIS A 31 15.75 -0.61 8.18
N PRO A 32 14.51 -0.63 8.72
CA PRO A 32 13.67 -1.82 8.72
C PRO A 32 13.37 -2.29 7.30
N ARG A 33 13.72 -3.54 6.97
CA ARG A 33 13.56 -4.09 5.63
C ARG A 33 12.95 -5.48 5.68
N GLY A 34 11.90 -5.68 4.87
CA GLY A 34 11.41 -7.01 4.50
C GLY A 34 12.19 -7.56 3.30
N SER A 35 11.50 -7.92 2.21
CA SER A 35 12.16 -8.44 1.00
C SER A 35 12.92 -7.41 0.16
N GLY A 36 12.85 -6.11 0.50
CA GLY A 36 13.52 -5.04 -0.27
C GLY A 36 12.91 -4.74 -1.65
N GLN A 37 11.85 -5.46 -2.08
CA GLN A 37 11.29 -5.32 -3.43
C GLN A 37 10.63 -3.95 -3.71
N TRP A 38 10.12 -3.27 -2.68
CA TRP A 38 9.54 -1.93 -2.83
C TRP A 38 10.56 -0.83 -2.58
N TRP A 39 11.27 -0.93 -1.45
CA TRP A 39 12.36 -0.05 -1.04
C TRP A 39 13.60 -0.91 -0.74
N PRO A 40 14.51 -1.07 -1.72
CA PRO A 40 15.66 -1.95 -1.55
C PRO A 40 16.76 -1.31 -0.70
N ASP A 41 16.97 0.00 -0.89
CA ASP A 41 18.14 0.69 -0.37
C ASP A 41 17.88 1.33 1.00
N ALA A 42 18.81 1.09 1.92
CA ALA A 42 18.91 1.87 3.15
C ALA A 42 19.44 3.28 2.83
N PRO A 43 19.03 4.31 3.59
CA PRO A 43 19.69 5.61 3.52
C PRO A 43 21.20 5.50 3.81
N PRO A 44 22.04 6.41 3.28
CA PRO A 44 23.47 6.44 3.58
C PRO A 44 23.73 6.41 5.09
N GLY A 45 24.60 5.50 5.54
CA GLY A 45 24.96 5.33 6.95
C GLY A 45 24.00 4.50 7.80
N ALA A 46 22.84 4.09 7.27
CA ALA A 46 21.92 3.21 7.98
C ALA A 46 22.23 1.73 7.74
N ARG A 47 22.26 0.92 8.81
CA ARG A 47 22.36 -0.54 8.72
C ARG A 47 20.98 -1.14 8.43
N ILE A 48 20.93 -2.23 7.68
CA ILE A 48 19.68 -2.93 7.39
C ILE A 48 19.27 -3.77 8.61
N LEU A 49 18.04 -3.56 9.09
CA LEU A 49 17.38 -4.46 10.03
C LEU A 49 16.51 -5.42 9.20
N ASP A 50 17.03 -6.62 8.93
CA ASP A 50 16.33 -7.62 8.13
C ASP A 50 15.26 -8.34 8.95
N LEU A 51 14.01 -8.27 8.48
CA LEU A 51 12.83 -8.86 9.09
C LEU A 51 12.23 -9.99 8.23
N SER A 52 12.88 -10.35 7.11
CA SER A 52 12.38 -11.35 6.16
C SER A 52 12.33 -12.76 6.75
N SER A 53 13.14 -13.06 7.76
CA SER A 53 13.12 -14.34 8.49
C SER A 53 11.93 -14.50 9.44
N LEU A 54 11.14 -13.45 9.67
CA LEU A 54 9.90 -13.52 10.44
C LEU A 54 8.75 -14.03 9.56
N ASP A 55 8.96 -15.13 8.84
CA ASP A 55 8.08 -15.65 7.76
C ASP A 55 7.19 -16.83 8.18
N HIS A 56 6.99 -17.00 9.49
CA HIS A 56 6.20 -18.11 10.02
C HIS A 56 4.83 -18.24 9.37
N VAL A 57 4.38 -19.49 9.25
CA VAL A 57 3.09 -19.84 8.63
C VAL A 57 1.95 -19.15 9.38
N PRO A 58 0.98 -18.53 8.67
CA PRO A 58 -0.12 -17.85 9.30
C PRO A 58 -0.95 -18.79 10.17
N ARG A 59 -1.25 -18.38 11.40
CA ARG A 59 -2.32 -19.00 12.19
C ARG A 59 -3.63 -18.44 11.70
N VAL A 60 -4.45 -19.28 11.07
CA VAL A 60 -5.75 -18.91 10.51
C VAL A 60 -6.87 -19.40 11.41
N ASP A 61 -7.74 -18.47 11.82
CA ASP A 61 -9.04 -18.79 12.38
C ASP A 61 -10.09 -18.47 11.31
N ALA A 62 -10.49 -19.50 10.56
CA ALA A 62 -11.41 -19.35 9.44
C ALA A 62 -12.85 -19.05 9.90
N ALA A 63 -13.23 -19.51 11.11
CA ALA A 63 -14.54 -19.26 11.68
C ALA A 63 -14.69 -17.77 12.05
N ASP A 64 -13.64 -17.19 12.62
CA ASP A 64 -13.61 -15.77 12.98
C ASP A 64 -13.13 -14.84 11.85
N LEU A 65 -12.73 -15.41 10.70
CA LEU A 65 -12.13 -14.69 9.57
C LEU A 65 -10.96 -13.80 10.02
N VAL A 66 -10.02 -14.36 10.78
CA VAL A 66 -8.81 -13.66 11.22
C VAL A 66 -7.55 -14.50 11.01
N ALA A 67 -6.42 -13.83 10.84
CA ALA A 67 -5.12 -14.50 10.84
C ALA A 67 -4.09 -13.75 11.67
N THR A 68 -3.14 -14.48 12.27
CA THR A 68 -1.91 -13.92 12.85
C THR A 68 -0.74 -14.37 11.99
N VAL A 69 0.07 -13.41 11.55
CA VAL A 69 1.11 -13.64 10.54
C VAL A 69 2.37 -12.84 10.86
N GLY A 70 3.53 -13.44 10.63
CA GLY A 70 4.82 -12.77 10.75
C GLY A 70 5.00 -11.71 9.66
N ALA A 71 5.62 -10.60 10.02
CA ALA A 71 5.85 -9.49 9.10
C ALA A 71 6.73 -9.88 7.89
N GLY A 72 7.58 -10.91 8.04
CA GLY A 72 8.42 -11.45 6.97
C GLY A 72 7.70 -12.38 6.01
N CYS A 73 6.45 -12.77 6.28
CA CYS A 73 5.71 -13.67 5.40
C CYS A 73 5.45 -13.02 4.03
N ARG A 74 5.75 -13.73 2.94
CA ARG A 74 5.50 -13.23 1.57
C ARG A 74 4.00 -13.24 1.25
N LEU A 75 3.55 -12.26 0.45
CA LEU A 75 2.13 -12.14 0.09
C LEU A 75 1.63 -13.32 -0.74
N ASP A 76 2.44 -13.88 -1.63
CA ASP A 76 2.12 -15.12 -2.37
C ASP A 76 1.90 -16.31 -1.42
N ARG A 77 2.85 -16.60 -0.54
CA ARG A 77 2.74 -17.68 0.46
C ARG A 77 1.55 -17.48 1.40
N LEU A 78 1.28 -16.24 1.79
CA LEU A 78 0.11 -15.89 2.59
C LEU A 78 -1.19 -16.17 1.82
N THR A 79 -1.25 -15.81 0.54
CA THR A 79 -2.43 -16.07 -0.31
C THR A 79 -2.71 -17.56 -0.41
N ASP A 80 -1.69 -18.38 -0.65
CA ASP A 80 -1.84 -19.83 -0.74
C ASP A 80 -2.31 -20.45 0.59
N ALA A 81 -1.69 -20.04 1.70
CA ALA A 81 -2.04 -20.52 3.03
C ALA A 81 -3.48 -20.16 3.42
N LEU A 82 -3.90 -18.91 3.19
CA LEU A 82 -5.30 -18.50 3.44
C LEU A 82 -6.28 -19.23 2.53
N GLY A 83 -5.90 -19.44 1.27
CA GLY A 83 -6.71 -20.14 0.27
C GLY A 83 -7.04 -21.57 0.67
N ALA A 84 -6.12 -22.29 1.33
CA ALA A 84 -6.34 -23.63 1.87
C ALA A 84 -7.44 -23.68 2.95
N HIS A 85 -7.74 -22.55 3.59
CA HIS A 85 -8.81 -22.41 4.58
C HIS A 85 -10.09 -21.79 4.00
N GLY A 86 -10.18 -21.61 2.68
CA GLY A 86 -11.34 -20.93 2.06
C GLY A 86 -11.42 -19.44 2.38
N CYS A 87 -10.32 -18.84 2.85
CA CYS A 87 -10.22 -17.43 3.18
C CYS A 87 -9.31 -16.69 2.19
N TRP A 88 -9.36 -15.36 2.22
CA TRP A 88 -8.41 -14.50 1.53
C TRP A 88 -8.23 -13.18 2.26
N LEU A 89 -7.14 -12.48 1.92
CA LEU A 89 -6.83 -11.13 2.39
C LEU A 89 -7.11 -10.13 1.27
N ALA A 90 -7.98 -9.14 1.51
CA ALA A 90 -8.30 -8.10 0.55
C ALA A 90 -7.20 -7.01 0.51
N LEU A 91 -6.01 -7.39 0.07
CA LEU A 91 -4.83 -6.53 0.01
C LEU A 91 -4.05 -6.77 -1.29
N ASP A 92 -3.86 -5.72 -2.09
CA ASP A 92 -3.29 -5.78 -3.44
C ASP A 92 -2.28 -4.64 -3.71
N PRO A 93 -1.19 -4.54 -2.92
CA PRO A 93 -0.24 -3.46 -3.05
C PRO A 93 0.49 -3.56 -4.40
N PRO A 94 0.89 -2.45 -5.03
CA PRO A 94 1.73 -2.51 -6.23
C PRO A 94 3.04 -3.29 -6.01
N GLY A 95 3.64 -3.80 -7.08
CA GLY A 95 4.86 -4.61 -7.03
C GLY A 95 4.62 -6.13 -6.89
N PRO A 96 5.71 -6.90 -6.85
CA PRO A 96 5.63 -8.35 -6.94
C PRO A 96 4.99 -8.98 -5.69
N SER A 97 4.31 -10.11 -5.87
CA SER A 97 3.71 -10.90 -4.77
C SER A 97 4.75 -11.50 -3.82
N SER A 98 6.03 -11.53 -4.21
CA SER A 98 7.16 -11.90 -3.35
C SER A 98 7.50 -10.83 -2.30
N ARG A 99 6.80 -9.70 -2.27
CA ARG A 99 6.86 -8.72 -1.17
C ARG A 99 6.45 -9.38 0.15
N THR A 100 7.14 -9.03 1.23
CA THR A 100 6.73 -9.38 2.60
C THR A 100 5.53 -8.56 3.05
N LEU A 101 4.63 -9.14 3.85
CA LEU A 101 3.46 -8.49 4.44
C LEU A 101 3.84 -7.21 5.20
N GLY A 102 4.85 -7.26 6.07
CA GLY A 102 5.32 -6.12 6.84
C GLY A 102 5.78 -4.96 5.95
N GLY A 103 6.55 -5.25 4.89
CA GLY A 103 6.96 -4.26 3.91
C GLY A 103 5.81 -3.69 3.06
N ALA A 104 4.76 -4.48 2.78
CA ALA A 104 3.56 -3.99 2.12
C ALA A 104 2.74 -3.05 3.02
N LEU A 105 2.54 -3.43 4.28
CA LEU A 105 1.80 -2.63 5.25
C LEU A 105 2.57 -1.37 5.68
N ALA A 106 3.88 -1.48 5.90
CA ALA A 106 4.73 -0.33 6.19
C ALA A 106 4.65 0.71 5.05
N ALA A 107 4.59 0.26 3.79
CA ALA A 107 4.44 1.16 2.66
C ALA A 107 3.05 1.80 2.56
N GLY A 108 2.00 1.17 3.11
CA GLY A 108 0.63 1.71 3.16
C GLY A 108 -0.05 1.94 1.81
N GLY A 109 0.64 1.69 0.69
CA GLY A 109 0.12 1.81 -0.66
C GLY A 109 -0.92 0.73 -0.93
N GLY A 110 -2.19 1.12 -0.99
CA GLY A 110 -3.28 0.23 -1.41
C GLY A 110 -3.40 0.13 -2.92
N GLY A 111 -3.97 -0.96 -3.41
CA GLY A 111 -4.38 -1.13 -4.79
C GLY A 111 -5.90 -0.98 -4.99
N PRO A 112 -6.39 -1.37 -6.17
CA PRO A 112 -7.80 -1.27 -6.59
C PRO A 112 -8.81 -1.82 -5.58
N LEU A 113 -8.49 -2.90 -4.87
CA LEU A 113 -9.39 -3.51 -3.86
C LEU A 113 -9.73 -2.54 -2.71
N ALA A 114 -8.93 -1.50 -2.49
CA ALA A 114 -9.20 -0.53 -1.45
C ALA A 114 -10.45 0.32 -1.70
N ALA A 115 -11.03 0.31 -2.91
CA ALA A 115 -12.32 0.93 -3.19
C ALA A 115 -13.46 0.27 -2.38
N LEU A 116 -13.55 -1.05 -2.41
CA LEU A 116 -14.58 -1.79 -1.67
C LEU A 116 -14.13 -2.18 -0.25
N PHE A 117 -12.88 -2.61 -0.08
CA PHE A 117 -12.43 -3.24 1.16
C PHE A 117 -11.69 -2.28 2.10
N GLY A 118 -11.38 -1.06 1.65
CA GLY A 118 -10.60 -0.08 2.38
C GLY A 118 -9.08 -0.26 2.26
N PRO A 119 -8.28 0.76 2.65
CA PRO A 119 -6.81 0.71 2.63
C PRO A 119 -6.18 -0.47 3.39
N PRO A 120 -4.87 -0.69 3.21
CA PRO A 120 -4.11 -1.69 3.97
C PRO A 120 -4.33 -1.62 5.49
N ARG A 121 -4.47 -0.42 6.05
CA ARG A 121 -4.68 -0.21 7.49
C ARG A 121 -6.04 -0.74 8.00
N ASP A 122 -7.03 -0.88 7.12
CA ASP A 122 -8.34 -1.42 7.47
C ASP A 122 -8.38 -2.95 7.39
N GLN A 123 -7.33 -3.56 6.82
CA GLN A 123 -7.13 -5.02 6.85
C GLN A 123 -6.40 -5.48 8.11
N VAL A 124 -5.91 -4.54 8.95
CA VAL A 124 -5.15 -4.82 10.16
C VAL A 124 -6.04 -4.59 11.39
N LEU A 125 -6.15 -5.61 12.24
CA LEU A 125 -6.85 -5.56 13.53
C LEU A 125 -5.91 -5.13 14.67
N GLY A 126 -4.63 -5.49 14.54
CA GLY A 126 -3.58 -5.17 15.49
C GLY A 126 -2.22 -5.61 14.95
N LEU A 127 -1.14 -5.18 15.60
CA LEU A 127 0.22 -5.57 15.24
C LEU A 127 1.13 -5.55 16.46
N SER A 128 2.24 -6.28 16.34
CA SER A 128 3.39 -6.15 17.22
C SER A 128 4.53 -5.45 16.48
N MET A 129 5.22 -4.54 17.16
CA MET A 129 6.37 -3.82 16.60
C MET A 129 7.49 -3.62 17.63
N ILE A 130 8.72 -3.51 17.15
CA ILE A 130 9.88 -3.13 17.97
C ILE A 130 10.05 -1.61 17.87
N ALA A 131 9.92 -0.92 19.00
CA ALA A 131 10.18 0.51 19.15
C ALA A 131 11.70 0.80 19.13
N GLY A 132 12.09 2.06 18.90
CA GLY A 132 13.50 2.46 18.76
C GLY A 132 14.35 2.34 20.03
N ASN A 133 13.72 2.07 21.18
CA ASN A 133 14.40 1.70 22.42
C ASN A 133 14.53 0.17 22.60
N GLY A 134 14.13 -0.63 21.61
CA GLY A 134 14.18 -2.09 21.68
C GLY A 134 13.08 -2.73 22.54
N THR A 135 11.99 -2.01 22.81
CA THR A 135 10.80 -2.53 23.48
C THR A 135 9.85 -3.15 22.45
N LEU A 136 9.32 -4.34 22.74
CA LEU A 136 8.24 -4.94 21.98
C LEU A 136 6.91 -4.30 22.39
N LEU A 137 6.27 -3.60 21.46
CA LEU A 137 4.96 -3.00 21.64
C LEU A 137 3.90 -3.83 20.91
N ARG A 138 2.73 -3.97 21.54
CA ARG A 138 1.55 -4.59 20.95
C ARG A 138 0.44 -3.55 20.91
N VAL A 139 -0.11 -3.30 19.72
CA VAL A 139 -1.15 -2.28 19.50
C VAL A 139 -2.32 -2.89 18.74
N GLY A 140 -3.54 -2.44 19.06
CA GLY A 140 -4.77 -3.05 18.55
C GLY A 140 -5.08 -4.38 19.22
N GLY A 141 -5.81 -5.27 18.53
CA GLY A 141 -6.17 -6.58 19.06
C GLY A 141 -6.46 -7.59 17.97
N ARG A 142 -6.83 -8.82 18.37
CA ARG A 142 -7.26 -9.88 17.43
C ARG A 142 -8.76 -9.83 17.12
N VAL A 143 -9.48 -8.89 17.72
CA VAL A 143 -10.93 -8.76 17.62
C VAL A 143 -11.33 -7.65 16.65
N VAL A 144 -12.43 -7.86 15.93
CA VAL A 144 -12.95 -6.90 14.95
C VAL A 144 -13.43 -5.60 15.60
N LYS A 145 -14.01 -5.69 16.81
CA LYS A 145 -14.47 -4.53 17.58
C LYS A 145 -13.50 -4.26 18.74
N ASN A 146 -12.77 -3.16 18.63
CA ASN A 146 -11.97 -2.62 19.72
C ASN A 146 -12.35 -1.14 19.93
N VAL A 147 -12.80 -0.78 21.13
CA VAL A 147 -13.24 0.57 21.50
C VAL A 147 -12.35 1.20 22.59
N ALA A 148 -11.19 0.59 22.87
CA ALA A 148 -10.27 1.05 23.90
C ALA A 148 -9.10 1.83 23.28
N GLY A 149 -9.00 3.12 23.65
CA GLY A 149 -7.86 3.97 23.32
C GLY A 149 -7.76 4.35 21.84
N PHE A 150 -6.58 4.86 21.46
CA PHE A 150 -6.28 5.25 20.08
C PHE A 150 -5.88 4.03 19.23
N ASP A 151 -6.29 4.02 17.97
CA ASP A 151 -5.91 2.98 17.00
C ASP A 151 -4.49 3.22 16.47
N LEU A 152 -3.50 2.91 17.31
CA LEU A 152 -2.08 3.09 16.99
C LEU A 152 -1.62 2.14 15.87
N ALA A 153 -2.28 1.00 15.67
CA ALA A 153 -1.97 0.09 14.57
C ALA A 153 -2.13 0.82 13.22
N LYS A 154 -3.23 1.57 13.06
CA LYS A 154 -3.47 2.36 11.84
C LYS A 154 -2.47 3.50 11.62
N ALA A 155 -1.87 4.04 12.69
CA ALA A 155 -0.83 5.06 12.56
C ALA A 155 0.50 4.48 12.08
N VAL A 156 0.81 3.23 12.45
CA VAL A 156 2.02 2.51 12.03
C VAL A 156 1.95 2.06 10.58
N ILE A 157 0.76 1.69 10.09
CA ILE A 157 0.57 1.30 8.68
C ILE A 157 0.75 2.53 7.79
N GLY A 158 1.63 2.42 6.79
CA GLY A 158 2.00 3.55 5.93
C GLY A 158 3.02 4.50 6.53
N ALA A 159 3.58 4.24 7.72
CA ALA A 159 4.67 5.02 8.31
C ALA A 159 6.07 4.53 7.87
N HIS A 160 6.14 3.54 6.99
CA HIS A 160 7.37 3.02 6.39
C HIS A 160 8.48 2.63 7.39
N GLY A 161 8.09 2.20 8.59
CA GLY A 161 9.01 1.83 9.66
C GLY A 161 9.44 2.99 10.57
N GLY A 162 8.95 4.22 10.33
CA GLY A 162 9.34 5.40 11.11
C GLY A 162 8.79 5.46 12.54
N PHE A 163 7.86 4.58 12.91
CA PHE A 163 7.36 4.42 14.29
C PHE A 163 7.75 3.08 14.91
N GLY A 164 8.52 2.24 14.21
CA GLY A 164 8.85 0.90 14.67
C GLY A 164 8.96 -0.13 13.56
N ALA A 165 9.70 -1.19 13.85
CA ALA A 165 9.80 -2.37 12.99
C ALA A 165 8.60 -3.30 13.26
N ILE A 166 7.68 -3.43 12.30
CA ILE A 166 6.55 -4.36 12.38
C ILE A 166 7.10 -5.79 12.36
N VAL A 167 6.73 -6.62 13.34
CA VAL A 167 7.21 -8.01 13.47
C VAL A 167 6.10 -9.05 13.34
N GLU A 168 4.87 -8.70 13.71
CA GLU A 168 3.69 -9.57 13.62
C GLU A 168 2.44 -8.73 13.34
N VAL A 169 1.47 -9.30 12.63
CA VAL A 169 0.24 -8.63 12.27
C VAL A 169 -0.95 -9.54 12.51
N HIS A 170 -2.02 -8.97 13.08
CA HIS A 170 -3.34 -9.59 13.14
C HIS A 170 -4.20 -9.00 12.02
N LEU A 171 -4.64 -9.87 11.12
CA LEU A 171 -5.33 -9.51 9.89
C LEU A 171 -6.81 -9.85 9.98
N ARG A 172 -7.63 -9.00 9.37
CA ARG A 172 -9.02 -9.30 9.03
C ARG A 172 -9.06 -10.01 7.68
N LEU A 173 -9.66 -11.19 7.65
CA LEU A 173 -9.86 -11.99 6.44
C LEU A 173 -11.26 -11.79 5.86
N ARG A 174 -11.48 -12.41 4.71
CA ARG A 174 -12.77 -12.57 4.05
C ARG A 174 -12.92 -14.02 3.62
N ALA A 175 -14.16 -14.52 3.56
CA ALA A 175 -14.44 -15.76 2.86
C ALA A 175 -14.15 -15.58 1.36
N ARG A 176 -13.67 -16.63 0.69
CA ARG A 176 -13.51 -16.60 -0.77
C ARG A 176 -14.86 -16.42 -1.44
N ALA A 177 -14.93 -15.51 -2.41
CA ALA A 177 -16.12 -15.30 -3.22
C ALA A 177 -16.38 -16.52 -4.11
N GLN A 178 -17.66 -16.75 -4.44
CA GLN A 178 -18.07 -17.79 -5.39
C GLN A 178 -17.61 -17.45 -6.82
N ALA A 179 -17.64 -16.16 -7.18
CA ALA A 179 -17.22 -15.64 -8.46
C ALA A 179 -16.33 -14.41 -8.29
N ASP A 180 -15.33 -14.31 -9.18
CA ASP A 180 -14.37 -13.22 -9.31
C ASP A 180 -14.14 -13.01 -10.81
N ARG A 181 -14.73 -11.94 -11.36
CA ARG A 181 -14.69 -11.68 -12.81
C ARG A 181 -14.18 -10.28 -13.06
N THR A 182 -13.39 -10.15 -14.13
CA THR A 182 -12.81 -8.88 -14.57
C THR A 182 -13.29 -8.56 -15.98
N ALA A 183 -13.64 -7.30 -16.22
CA ALA A 183 -14.00 -6.78 -17.52
C ALA A 183 -13.22 -5.48 -17.80
N ALA A 184 -13.00 -5.18 -19.08
CA ALA A 184 -12.28 -3.98 -19.50
C ALA A 184 -13.02 -3.28 -20.65
N TRP A 185 -12.88 -1.96 -20.70
CA TRP A 185 -13.34 -1.13 -21.81
C TRP A 185 -12.27 -0.08 -22.13
N THR A 186 -12.16 0.31 -23.40
CA THR A 186 -11.17 1.28 -23.86
C THR A 186 -11.81 2.39 -24.69
N GLY A 187 -11.20 3.58 -24.68
CA GLY A 187 -11.71 4.70 -25.45
C GLY A 187 -11.06 6.04 -25.12
N PRO A 188 -11.65 7.15 -25.57
CA PRO A 188 -11.17 8.48 -25.23
C PRO A 188 -11.34 8.75 -23.73
N ARG A 189 -10.45 9.57 -23.17
CA ARG A 189 -10.40 9.88 -21.73
C ARG A 189 -11.74 10.41 -21.22
N GLU A 190 -12.38 11.27 -22.01
CA GLU A 190 -13.64 11.94 -21.67
C GLU A 190 -14.79 10.93 -21.55
N ALA A 191 -14.81 9.90 -22.40
CA ALA A 191 -15.79 8.82 -22.29
C ALA A 191 -15.53 7.93 -21.06
N VAL A 192 -14.27 7.65 -20.74
CA VAL A 192 -13.90 6.91 -19.51
C VAL A 192 -14.30 7.70 -18.26
N ALA A 193 -14.08 9.01 -18.26
CA ALA A 193 -14.48 9.89 -17.16
C ALA A 193 -16.01 9.95 -16.98
N ALA A 194 -16.76 9.88 -18.08
CA ALA A 194 -18.22 9.90 -18.08
C ALA A 194 -18.87 8.56 -17.70
N ALA A 195 -18.13 7.44 -17.75
CA ALA A 195 -18.67 6.09 -17.57
C ALA A 195 -19.25 5.79 -16.17
N GLY A 196 -19.11 6.70 -15.19
CA GLY A 196 -20.09 6.98 -14.12
C GLY A 196 -20.61 5.91 -13.15
N ALA A 197 -20.40 4.60 -13.35
CA ALA A 197 -20.85 3.57 -12.42
C ALA A 197 -19.72 3.17 -11.46
N LEU A 198 -20.03 3.05 -10.16
CA LEU A 198 -19.08 2.60 -9.13
C LEU A 198 -19.37 1.13 -8.73
N PRO A 199 -18.77 0.13 -9.42
CA PRO A 199 -18.63 -1.23 -8.92
C PRO A 199 -17.49 -1.37 -7.87
N ALA A 200 -17.42 -2.55 -7.25
CA ALA A 200 -16.53 -2.98 -6.16
C ALA A 200 -15.02 -2.69 -6.38
N ALA A 201 -14.54 -2.68 -7.62
CA ALA A 201 -13.23 -2.15 -7.96
C ALA A 201 -13.28 -1.52 -9.35
N PHE A 202 -12.80 -0.27 -9.43
CA PHE A 202 -12.86 0.59 -10.61
C PHE A 202 -11.50 1.26 -10.75
N GLU A 203 -10.72 0.81 -11.75
CA GLU A 203 -9.40 1.37 -12.02
C GLU A 203 -9.36 1.97 -13.42
N VAL A 204 -9.11 3.28 -13.50
CA VAL A 204 -8.86 3.95 -14.77
C VAL A 204 -7.37 3.91 -15.05
N LEU A 205 -7.01 3.46 -16.24
CA LEU A 205 -5.64 3.24 -16.69
C LEU A 205 -5.28 4.25 -17.77
N HIS A 206 -4.15 4.92 -17.57
CA HIS A 206 -3.50 5.73 -18.60
C HIS A 206 -3.11 4.84 -19.80
N PRO A 207 -3.12 5.37 -21.05
CA PRO A 207 -2.74 4.65 -22.26
C PRO A 207 -1.48 3.79 -22.17
N ALA A 208 -0.41 4.32 -21.58
CA ALA A 208 0.85 3.58 -21.40
C ALA A 208 0.69 2.33 -20.51
N LEU A 209 -0.10 2.44 -19.43
CA LEU A 209 -0.39 1.31 -18.55
C LEU A 209 -1.37 0.33 -19.22
N ALA A 210 -2.43 0.83 -19.87
CA ALA A 210 -3.36 0.00 -20.63
C ALA A 210 -2.64 -0.84 -21.71
N ALA A 211 -1.70 -0.24 -22.44
CA ALA A 211 -0.88 -0.93 -23.43
C ALA A 211 0.01 -2.01 -22.78
N ALA A 212 0.64 -1.71 -21.63
CA ALA A 212 1.43 -2.70 -20.88
C ALA A 212 0.60 -3.90 -20.38
N LEU A 213 -0.71 -3.71 -20.17
CA LEU A 213 -1.66 -4.76 -19.82
C LEU A 213 -2.27 -5.48 -21.05
N GLY A 214 -1.88 -5.10 -22.27
CA GLY A 214 -2.42 -5.68 -23.50
C GLY A 214 -3.83 -5.19 -23.87
N LEU A 215 -4.31 -4.10 -23.27
CA LEU A 215 -5.63 -3.52 -23.54
C LEU A 215 -5.62 -2.53 -24.72
N GLY A 216 -4.44 -2.09 -25.14
CA GLY A 216 -4.24 -1.17 -26.28
C GLY A 216 -3.84 0.26 -25.86
N PRO A 217 -3.66 1.18 -26.84
CA PRO A 217 -3.03 2.48 -26.63
C PRO A 217 -4.01 3.60 -26.23
N GLN A 218 -5.21 3.26 -25.78
CA GLN A 218 -6.22 4.23 -25.34
C GLN A 218 -6.36 4.20 -23.81
N TRP A 219 -7.11 5.15 -23.26
CA TRP A 219 -7.50 5.07 -21.86
C TRP A 219 -8.36 3.83 -21.67
N ALA A 220 -8.18 3.14 -20.55
CA ALA A 220 -8.94 1.95 -20.22
C ALA A 220 -9.64 2.08 -18.87
N LEU A 221 -10.81 1.49 -18.78
CA LEU A 221 -11.53 1.21 -17.55
C LEU A 221 -11.42 -0.29 -17.27
N LEU A 222 -10.84 -0.66 -16.13
CA LEU A 222 -10.73 -2.04 -15.66
C LEU A 222 -11.60 -2.21 -14.41
N VAL A 223 -12.54 -3.16 -14.46
CA VAL A 223 -13.51 -3.43 -13.39
C VAL A 223 -13.37 -4.86 -12.92
N ARG A 224 -13.39 -5.07 -11.59
CA ARG A 224 -13.45 -6.40 -10.97
C ARG A 224 -14.67 -6.49 -10.07
N ALA A 225 -15.49 -7.48 -10.33
CA ALA A 225 -16.69 -7.82 -9.56
C ALA A 225 -16.44 -9.12 -8.76
N LEU A 226 -16.83 -9.12 -7.49
CA LEU A 226 -16.56 -10.18 -6.53
C LEU A 226 -17.83 -10.50 -5.72
N GLY A 227 -18.27 -11.75 -5.69
CA GLY A 227 -19.44 -12.13 -4.89
C GLY A 227 -20.03 -13.47 -5.26
N THR A 228 -21.36 -13.55 -5.21
CA THR A 228 -22.12 -14.66 -5.82
C THR A 228 -22.11 -14.50 -7.34
N SER A 229 -22.30 -15.58 -8.09
CA SER A 229 -22.34 -15.51 -9.56
C SER A 229 -23.39 -14.50 -10.06
N ALA A 230 -24.58 -14.49 -9.46
CA ALA A 230 -25.66 -13.58 -9.84
C ALA A 230 -25.30 -12.10 -9.58
N ALA A 231 -24.71 -11.77 -8.42
CA ALA A 231 -24.31 -10.40 -8.11
C ALA A 231 -23.20 -9.91 -9.04
N VAL A 232 -22.25 -10.79 -9.37
CA VAL A 232 -21.18 -10.49 -10.32
C VAL A 232 -21.73 -10.22 -11.72
N ASP A 233 -22.69 -11.02 -12.18
CA ASP A 233 -23.30 -10.83 -13.50
C ASP A 233 -24.08 -9.51 -13.58
N GLU A 234 -24.84 -9.16 -12.53
CA GLU A 234 -25.56 -7.89 -12.43
C GLU A 234 -24.60 -6.69 -12.42
N GLU A 235 -23.53 -6.76 -11.63
CA GLU A 235 -22.52 -5.69 -11.51
C GLU A 235 -21.80 -5.45 -12.84
N LEU A 236 -21.44 -6.52 -13.56
CA LEU A 236 -20.80 -6.41 -14.87
C LEU A 236 -21.75 -5.92 -15.97
N ALA A 237 -23.03 -6.29 -15.90
CA ALA A 237 -24.04 -5.75 -16.81
C ALA A 237 -24.23 -4.24 -16.60
N ALA A 238 -24.33 -3.79 -15.34
CA ALA A 238 -24.39 -2.38 -15.01
C ALA A 238 -23.14 -1.60 -15.46
N ALA A 239 -21.94 -2.18 -15.29
CA ALA A 239 -20.71 -1.58 -15.77
C ALA A 239 -20.67 -1.48 -17.30
N HIS A 240 -21.13 -2.51 -18.02
CA HIS A 240 -21.23 -2.50 -19.48
C HIS A 240 -22.17 -1.39 -19.97
N ASP A 241 -23.33 -1.26 -19.32
CA ASP A 241 -24.31 -0.22 -19.61
C ASP A 241 -23.77 1.20 -19.40
N ALA A 242 -23.01 1.40 -18.33
CA ALA A 242 -22.39 2.68 -18.03
C ALA A 242 -21.22 3.00 -18.98
N ALA A 243 -20.56 1.95 -19.50
CA ALA A 243 -19.46 2.03 -20.45
C ALA A 243 -19.88 1.92 -21.93
N ARG A 244 -21.17 2.08 -22.28
CA ARG A 244 -21.68 1.90 -23.67
C ARG A 244 -21.00 2.75 -24.74
N ALA A 245 -20.40 3.88 -24.36
CA ALA A 245 -19.64 4.75 -25.27
C ALA A 245 -18.18 4.30 -25.49
N LEU A 246 -17.74 3.24 -24.79
CA LEU A 246 -16.41 2.66 -24.87
C LEU A 246 -16.43 1.34 -25.65
N VAL A 247 -15.27 0.91 -26.11
CA VAL A 247 -15.08 -0.37 -26.79
C VAL A 247 -14.76 -1.45 -25.77
N GLY A 248 -15.54 -2.53 -25.75
CA GLY A 248 -15.26 -3.68 -24.89
C GLY A 248 -13.90 -4.31 -25.22
N ALA A 249 -13.12 -4.61 -24.18
CA ALA A 249 -11.83 -5.26 -24.27
C ALA A 249 -11.81 -6.54 -23.41
N THR A 250 -11.02 -7.52 -23.83
CA THR A 250 -10.86 -8.77 -23.07
C THR A 250 -9.57 -8.69 -22.25
N PRO A 251 -9.65 -8.49 -20.92
CA PRO A 251 -8.46 -8.53 -20.09
C PRO A 251 -7.91 -9.96 -19.98
N ALA A 252 -6.60 -10.10 -19.84
CA ALA A 252 -5.99 -11.38 -19.47
C ALA A 252 -6.50 -11.84 -18.09
N ALA A 253 -6.50 -13.16 -17.84
CA ALA A 253 -6.92 -13.72 -16.55
C ALA A 253 -6.11 -13.14 -15.37
N GLU A 254 -4.84 -12.82 -15.61
CA GLU A 254 -3.90 -12.28 -14.65
C GLU A 254 -3.78 -10.74 -14.69
N ALA A 255 -4.75 -10.02 -15.28
CA ALA A 255 -4.68 -8.57 -15.48
C ALA A 255 -4.32 -7.78 -14.21
N TRP A 256 -4.84 -8.16 -13.04
CA TRP A 256 -4.52 -7.51 -11.76
C TRP A 256 -3.11 -7.83 -11.24
N THR A 257 -2.57 -9.00 -11.59
CA THR A 257 -1.16 -9.32 -11.30
C THR A 257 -0.25 -8.50 -12.22
N ALA A 258 -0.55 -8.45 -13.51
CA ALA A 258 0.15 -7.60 -14.47
C ALA A 258 0.08 -6.12 -14.08
N TRP A 259 -1.06 -5.65 -13.58
CA TRP A 259 -1.22 -4.30 -13.03
C TRP A 259 -0.23 -4.03 -11.88
N ARG A 260 -0.19 -4.92 -10.87
CA ARG A 260 0.71 -4.76 -9.72
C ARG A 260 2.17 -4.69 -10.18
N GLU A 261 2.56 -5.61 -11.07
CA GLU A 261 3.92 -5.68 -11.59
C GLU A 261 4.30 -4.44 -12.40
N ALA A 262 3.43 -3.99 -13.31
CA ALA A 262 3.66 -2.80 -14.13
C ALA A 262 3.81 -1.53 -13.27
N VAL A 263 2.94 -1.32 -12.29
CA VAL A 263 3.03 -0.18 -11.36
C VAL A 263 4.27 -0.28 -10.48
N GLY A 264 4.66 -1.49 -10.04
CA GLY A 264 5.85 -1.68 -9.22
C GLY A 264 7.18 -1.59 -9.98
N ALA A 265 7.15 -1.74 -11.30
CA ALA A 265 8.30 -1.56 -12.18
C ALA A 265 8.62 -0.08 -12.45
N TRP A 266 7.70 0.85 -12.14
CA TRP A 266 7.97 2.27 -12.29
C TRP A 266 9.16 2.72 -11.41
N PRO A 267 10.13 3.48 -11.97
CA PRO A 267 11.28 3.96 -11.20
C PRO A 267 10.87 4.84 -10.03
N ALA A 268 9.92 5.75 -10.26
CA ALA A 268 9.28 6.55 -9.21
C ALA A 268 7.76 6.41 -9.27
N VAL A 269 7.13 6.36 -8.10
CA VAL A 269 5.69 6.25 -7.92
C VAL A 269 5.22 7.35 -6.99
N LEU A 270 4.33 8.22 -7.49
CA LEU A 270 3.67 9.24 -6.70
C LEU A 270 2.21 8.89 -6.52
N ARG A 271 1.64 9.20 -5.35
CA ARG A 271 0.21 9.13 -5.10
C ARG A 271 -0.33 10.49 -4.75
N ILE A 272 -1.31 10.95 -5.51
CA ILE A 272 -2.09 12.16 -5.27
C ILE A 272 -3.46 11.72 -4.73
N GLY A 273 -3.82 12.24 -3.55
CA GLY A 273 -5.18 12.14 -3.05
C GLY A 273 -6.01 13.29 -3.62
N ALA A 274 -6.88 13.01 -4.59
CA ALA A 274 -7.74 13.98 -5.24
C ALA A 274 -9.21 13.60 -5.02
N ASP A 275 -10.13 14.54 -5.22
CA ASP A 275 -11.56 14.22 -5.19
C ASP A 275 -11.89 13.24 -6.35
N PRO A 276 -12.86 12.31 -6.19
CA PRO A 276 -13.24 11.36 -7.23
C PRO A 276 -13.59 11.99 -8.57
N THR A 277 -14.06 13.23 -8.59
CA THR A 277 -14.41 13.99 -9.81
C THR A 277 -13.23 14.74 -10.43
N ALA A 278 -12.11 14.88 -9.72
CA ALA A 278 -10.98 15.71 -10.11
C ALA A 278 -9.74 14.90 -10.52
N TRP A 279 -9.89 13.59 -10.75
CA TRP A 279 -8.76 12.74 -11.09
C TRP A 279 -8.09 13.12 -12.42
N THR A 280 -8.84 13.62 -13.39
CA THR A 280 -8.29 14.12 -14.67
C THR A 280 -7.37 15.30 -14.46
N ASP A 281 -7.75 16.22 -13.56
CA ASP A 281 -6.98 17.41 -13.21
C ASP A 281 -5.74 17.06 -12.39
N ALA A 282 -5.84 16.04 -11.54
CA ALA A 282 -4.69 15.51 -10.80
C ALA A 282 -3.68 14.83 -11.73
N CYS A 283 -4.14 14.06 -12.72
CA CYS A 283 -3.28 13.49 -13.77
C CYS A 283 -2.59 14.60 -14.59
N ALA A 284 -3.34 15.63 -15.00
CA ALA A 284 -2.79 16.78 -15.72
C ALA A 284 -1.74 17.52 -14.89
N LEU A 285 -2.06 17.82 -13.62
CA LEU A 285 -1.15 18.48 -12.70
C LEU A 285 0.17 17.70 -12.53
N ALA A 286 0.09 16.37 -12.42
CA ALA A 286 1.27 15.54 -12.33
C ALA A 286 2.11 15.62 -13.62
N ALA A 287 1.48 15.54 -14.79
CA ALA A 287 2.18 15.64 -16.07
C ALA A 287 2.84 17.01 -16.26
N ASP A 288 2.16 18.10 -15.91
CA ASP A 288 2.68 19.47 -16.05
C ASP A 288 3.97 19.70 -15.24
N HIS A 289 4.07 19.08 -14.05
CA HIS A 289 5.22 19.27 -13.16
C HIS A 289 6.31 18.21 -13.31
N LEU A 290 5.96 16.97 -13.67
CA LEU A 290 6.92 15.87 -13.82
C LEU A 290 7.47 15.76 -15.26
N GLY A 291 6.78 16.37 -16.24
CA GLY A 291 7.08 16.22 -17.66
C GLY A 291 6.63 14.85 -18.17
N THR A 292 7.59 13.94 -18.38
CA THR A 292 7.29 12.60 -18.88
C THR A 292 6.75 11.71 -17.77
N VAL A 293 5.58 11.11 -17.98
CA VAL A 293 5.00 10.09 -17.10
C VAL A 293 5.14 8.70 -17.74
N ALA A 294 5.46 7.69 -16.94
CA ALA A 294 5.48 6.29 -17.36
C ALA A 294 4.06 5.69 -17.45
N GLY A 295 3.10 6.31 -16.78
CA GLY A 295 1.70 5.92 -16.77
C GLY A 295 0.98 6.47 -15.54
N ALA A 296 -0.32 6.23 -15.47
CA ALA A 296 -1.13 6.52 -14.30
C ALA A 296 -2.19 5.43 -14.10
N SER A 297 -2.57 5.25 -12.84
CA SER A 297 -3.59 4.33 -12.37
C SER A 297 -4.46 5.06 -11.37
N VAL A 298 -5.77 5.04 -11.58
CA VAL A 298 -6.71 5.83 -10.78
C VAL A 298 -7.78 4.93 -10.18
N THR A 299 -7.77 4.82 -8.85
CA THR A 299 -8.85 4.22 -8.07
C THR A 299 -9.88 5.32 -7.78
N VAL A 300 -10.79 5.56 -8.72
CA VAL A 300 -11.73 6.70 -8.71
C VAL A 300 -12.59 6.79 -7.44
N PRO A 301 -13.24 5.71 -6.95
CA PRO A 301 -14.09 5.78 -5.75
C PRO A 301 -13.35 6.29 -4.51
N ARG A 302 -12.03 6.06 -4.46
CA ARG A 302 -11.15 6.46 -3.36
C ARG A 302 -10.46 7.81 -3.59
N GLY A 303 -10.55 8.36 -4.80
CA GLY A 303 -9.81 9.57 -5.14
C GLY A 303 -8.29 9.36 -5.14
N THR A 304 -7.83 8.15 -5.48
CA THR A 304 -6.39 7.85 -5.51
C THR A 304 -5.88 7.91 -6.94
N VAL A 305 -5.01 8.86 -7.24
CA VAL A 305 -4.30 8.96 -8.53
C VAL A 305 -2.85 8.59 -8.31
N ARG A 306 -2.44 7.44 -8.85
CA ARG A 306 -1.06 6.98 -8.81
C ARG A 306 -0.39 7.25 -10.15
N VAL A 307 0.75 7.94 -10.13
CA VAL A 307 1.49 8.33 -11.34
C VAL A 307 2.89 7.73 -11.28
N GLY A 308 3.27 7.04 -12.34
CA GLY A 308 4.63 6.57 -12.57
C GLY A 308 5.45 7.62 -13.30
N ALA A 309 6.70 7.79 -12.91
CA ALA A 309 7.66 8.64 -13.61
C ALA A 309 9.00 7.91 -13.81
N PRO A 310 9.71 8.15 -14.93
CA PRO A 310 11.04 7.59 -15.15
C PRO A 310 12.08 8.12 -14.15
N GLY A 311 11.82 9.29 -13.56
CA GLY A 311 12.58 9.91 -12.49
C GLY A 311 11.84 11.13 -11.95
N VAL A 312 12.20 11.58 -10.75
CA VAL A 312 11.59 12.75 -10.10
C VAL A 312 12.68 13.62 -9.51
N THR A 313 12.73 14.88 -9.91
CA THR A 313 13.67 15.83 -9.28
C THR A 313 13.05 16.45 -8.02
N PRO A 314 13.86 16.82 -7.01
CA PRO A 314 13.35 17.51 -5.83
C PRO A 314 12.60 18.80 -6.15
N ALA A 315 13.05 19.55 -7.16
CA ALA A 315 12.39 20.78 -7.60
C ALA A 315 11.01 20.51 -8.21
N ALA A 316 10.90 19.52 -9.10
CA ALA A 316 9.64 19.14 -9.73
C ALA A 316 8.61 18.65 -8.69
N LEU A 317 9.03 17.78 -7.76
CA LEU A 317 8.16 17.28 -6.71
C LEU A 317 7.72 18.37 -5.73
N ARG A 318 8.62 19.31 -5.39
CA ARG A 318 8.26 20.47 -4.56
C ARG A 318 7.20 21.32 -5.24
N ALA A 319 7.40 21.70 -6.50
CA ALA A 319 6.45 22.48 -7.27
C ALA A 319 5.08 21.77 -7.40
N LEU A 320 5.09 20.45 -7.66
CA LEU A 320 3.87 19.63 -7.69
C LEU A 320 3.13 19.66 -6.34
N ARG A 321 3.84 19.47 -5.23
CA ARG A 321 3.27 19.50 -3.88
C ARG A 321 2.68 20.87 -3.54
N GLU A 322 3.38 21.96 -3.86
CA GLU A 322 2.88 23.32 -3.65
C GLU A 322 1.61 23.58 -4.47
N ALA A 323 1.57 23.11 -5.72
CA ALA A 323 0.40 23.25 -6.57
C ALA A 323 -0.80 22.40 -6.10
N ALA A 324 -0.54 21.16 -5.69
CA ALA A 324 -1.54 20.25 -5.14
C ALA A 324 -2.08 20.73 -3.79
N ALA A 325 -1.23 21.33 -2.94
CA ALA A 325 -1.62 21.87 -1.65
C ALA A 325 -2.68 22.98 -1.75
N ARG A 326 -2.63 23.81 -2.80
CA ARG A 326 -3.68 24.83 -3.10
C ARG A 326 -5.06 24.20 -3.33
N ARG A 327 -5.10 22.92 -3.72
CA ARG A 327 -6.33 22.13 -3.91
C ARG A 327 -6.61 21.19 -2.73
N ARG A 328 -5.79 21.24 -1.67
CA ARG A 328 -5.80 20.30 -0.53
C ARG A 328 -5.59 18.84 -0.93
N TRP A 329 -4.82 18.62 -2.01
CA TRP A 329 -4.49 17.28 -2.48
C TRP A 329 -3.12 16.84 -1.93
N PRO A 330 -3.06 15.86 -1.02
CA PRO A 330 -1.78 15.36 -0.53
C PRO A 330 -1.04 14.60 -1.63
N VAL A 331 0.29 14.80 -1.73
CA VAL A 331 1.16 14.11 -2.70
C VAL A 331 2.24 13.33 -1.96
N THR A 332 2.15 12.00 -2.02
CA THR A 332 3.08 11.06 -1.39
C THR A 332 4.05 10.48 -2.43
N LEU A 333 5.34 10.42 -2.11
CA LEU A 333 6.35 9.72 -2.90
C LEU A 333 6.45 8.25 -2.45
N GLU A 334 5.60 7.38 -2.99
CA GLU A 334 5.51 5.98 -2.55
C GLU A 334 6.77 5.16 -2.88
N ARG A 335 7.47 5.49 -3.97
CA ARG A 335 8.71 4.83 -4.41
C ARG A 335 9.58 5.80 -5.20
N ALA A 336 10.89 5.72 -4.98
CA ALA A 336 11.96 6.32 -5.79
C ALA A 336 13.31 5.75 -5.32
N ASP A 337 14.39 6.07 -6.02
CA ASP A 337 15.75 5.76 -5.59
C ASP A 337 16.10 6.43 -4.24
N ALA A 338 17.16 5.95 -3.58
CA ALA A 338 17.56 6.43 -2.26
C ALA A 338 17.88 7.93 -2.21
N ALA A 339 18.53 8.47 -3.25
CA ALA A 339 18.94 9.88 -3.29
C ALA A 339 17.71 10.79 -3.42
N THR A 340 16.80 10.48 -4.33
CA THR A 340 15.53 11.21 -4.49
C THR A 340 14.70 11.16 -3.22
N ARG A 341 14.58 9.99 -2.56
CA ARG A 341 13.83 9.87 -1.30
C ARG A 341 14.43 10.73 -0.19
N ALA A 342 15.76 10.71 -0.02
CA ALA A 342 16.45 11.50 0.98
C ALA A 342 16.24 13.01 0.75
N ALA A 343 16.29 13.46 -0.51
CA ALA A 343 16.11 14.86 -0.86
C ALA A 343 14.64 15.33 -0.76
N CYS A 344 13.68 14.45 -1.03
CA CYS A 344 12.28 14.84 -1.19
C CYS A 344 11.39 14.52 0.01
N GLY A 345 11.76 13.55 0.84
CA GLY A 345 10.88 13.01 1.88
C GLY A 345 9.62 12.31 1.31
N LEU A 346 8.99 11.49 2.14
CA LEU A 346 7.83 10.69 1.76
C LEU A 346 6.55 11.52 1.56
N TRP A 347 6.11 12.27 2.57
CA TRP A 347 4.81 12.95 2.56
C TRP A 347 4.84 14.40 2.08
N GLY A 348 6.01 15.03 2.05
CA GLY A 348 6.14 16.45 1.70
C GLY A 348 5.72 17.38 2.84
N ALA A 349 5.22 18.57 2.49
CA ALA A 349 4.68 19.53 3.44
C ALA A 349 3.32 19.02 3.96
N LEU A 350 3.32 18.54 5.21
CA LEU A 350 2.09 18.20 5.92
C LEU A 350 1.43 19.47 6.45
N ASP A 351 0.14 19.38 6.76
CA ASP A 351 -0.49 20.38 7.64
C ASP A 351 0.35 20.52 8.93
N PRO A 352 0.62 21.74 9.43
CA PRO A 352 1.48 21.94 10.59
C PRO A 352 1.04 21.16 11.84
N GLY A 353 -0.26 20.91 12.01
CA GLY A 353 -0.78 20.08 13.10
C GLY A 353 -0.41 18.61 12.94
N VAL A 354 -0.56 18.07 11.72
CA VAL A 354 -0.17 16.70 11.39
C VAL A 354 1.34 16.51 11.50
N GLU A 355 2.12 17.51 11.09
CA GLU A 355 3.57 17.49 11.23
C GLU A 355 4.01 17.44 12.70
N ARG A 356 3.46 18.31 13.55
CA ARG A 356 3.75 18.29 15.00
C ARG A 356 3.39 16.94 15.63
N LEU A 357 2.23 16.39 15.30
CA LEU A 357 1.79 15.08 15.78
C LEU A 357 2.75 13.98 15.31
N THR A 358 3.14 13.99 14.04
CA THR A 358 4.08 13.02 13.46
C THR A 358 5.42 13.04 14.18
N ARG A 359 5.98 14.24 14.43
CA ARG A 359 7.23 14.40 15.18
C ARG A 359 7.09 13.91 16.63
N ALA A 360 5.98 14.23 17.30
CA ALA A 360 5.73 13.79 18.68
C ALA A 360 5.59 12.26 18.78
N LEU A 361 4.86 11.63 17.85
CA LEU A 361 4.76 10.18 17.77
C LEU A 361 6.12 9.53 17.51
N ARG A 362 6.92 10.10 16.59
CA ARG A 362 8.28 9.61 16.34
C ARG A 362 9.15 9.70 17.58
N GLN A 363 9.14 10.83 18.30
CA GLN A 363 9.89 10.98 19.55
C GLN A 363 9.44 9.98 20.63
N THR A 364 8.15 9.61 20.64
CA THR A 364 7.60 8.65 21.60
C THR A 364 8.04 7.22 21.29
N PHE A 365 7.95 6.80 20.02
CA PHE A 365 8.26 5.43 19.61
C PHE A 365 9.73 5.19 19.30
N ASP A 366 10.47 6.23 18.95
CA ASP A 366 11.88 6.20 18.60
C ASP A 366 12.64 7.36 19.26
N PRO A 367 12.72 7.36 20.60
CA PRO A 367 13.32 8.47 21.36
C PRO A 367 14.81 8.69 21.05
N ASN A 368 15.48 7.66 20.55
CA ASN A 368 16.91 7.67 20.20
C ASN A 368 17.15 7.92 18.70
N GLY A 369 16.10 8.10 17.90
CA GLY A 369 16.21 8.35 16.46
C GLY A 369 16.87 7.21 15.66
N VAL A 370 16.71 5.96 16.12
CA VAL A 370 17.33 4.77 15.52
C VAL A 370 16.77 4.49 14.13
N PHE A 371 15.48 4.73 13.86
CA PHE A 371 14.91 4.40 12.55
C PHE A 371 15.17 5.51 11.53
N ALA A 372 16.06 5.24 10.57
CA ALA A 372 16.38 6.12 9.46
C ALA A 372 15.33 6.03 8.35
N VAL A 373 14.19 6.67 8.60
CA VAL A 373 13.09 6.78 7.62
C VAL A 373 12.81 8.27 7.36
N PRO A 374 12.96 8.74 6.10
CA PRO A 374 12.71 10.13 5.73
C PRO A 374 11.19 10.38 5.54
N LEU A 375 10.46 10.38 6.66
CA LEU A 375 9.01 10.63 6.68
C LEU A 375 8.63 12.03 6.16
N LEU A 376 9.40 13.02 6.60
CA LEU A 376 9.21 14.45 6.31
C LEU A 376 10.41 14.96 5.51
N VAL A 377 10.23 16.09 4.83
CA VAL A 377 11.35 16.87 4.29
C VAL A 377 12.13 17.46 5.46
N ALA A 378 13.46 17.49 5.36
CA ALA A 378 14.32 18.17 6.32
C ALA A 378 14.16 19.69 6.25
#